data_AF-A0A5P8KGR9-F1
#
_entry.id   AF-A0A5P8KGR9-F1
#
_cell.length_a   1.000
_cell.length_b   1.000
_cell.length_c   1.000
_cell.angle_alpha   90.00
_cell.angle_beta   90.00
_cell.angle_gamma   90.00
#
_symmetry.space_group_name_H-M   'P 1'
#
loop_
_entity.id
_entity.type
_entity.pdbx_description
1 polymer ?
#
loop_
_entity_poly.entity_id
_entity_poly.type
_entity_poly.pdbx_seq_one_letter_code
_entity_poly.pdbx_strand_id
1 'polypeptide(L)' 'MVSGTDHRDHPEYAGPRARPSARGALTPVIDRVYPLEEAAAAVRHLESGHPRGKLVVTI' A
#
# COMPACT_ATOMS: atom_id res chain seq x y z
N MET A 1 -25.93 9.42 15.82
CA MET A 1 -25.11 10.28 14.95
C MET A 1 -23.66 9.88 15.18
N VAL A 2 -22.91 9.65 14.11
CA VAL A 2 -21.72 8.76 14.07
C VAL A 2 -20.70 9.06 15.18
N SER A 3 -20.48 8.06 16.04
CA SER A 3 -19.37 8.02 16.99
C SER A 3 -18.09 7.81 16.20
N GLY A 4 -17.24 8.83 16.12
CA GLY A 4 -15.98 8.76 15.38
C GLY A 4 -14.97 7.90 16.14
N THR A 5 -14.96 6.59 15.87
CA THR A 5 -13.79 5.76 16.16
C THR A 5 -12.66 6.18 15.23
N ASP A 6 -11.55 6.63 15.80
CA ASP A 6 -10.33 6.96 15.06
C ASP A 6 -9.85 5.69 14.31
N HIS A 7 -9.40 5.84 13.07
CA HIS A 7 -8.94 4.69 12.26
C HIS A 7 -7.81 3.89 12.95
N ARG A 8 -7.08 4.49 13.91
CA ARG A 8 -6.04 3.85 14.72
C ARG A 8 -6.60 2.93 15.81
N ASP A 9 -7.90 3.01 16.12
CA ASP A 9 -8.58 2.22 17.16
C ASP A 9 -9.29 0.97 16.60
N HIS A 10 -8.75 0.35 15.54
CA HIS A 10 -9.18 -0.97 15.06
C HIS A 10 -8.33 -2.09 15.70
N PRO A 11 -8.74 -2.66 16.85
CA PRO A 11 -7.98 -3.70 17.55
C PRO A 11 -7.83 -4.99 16.72
N GLU A 12 -8.64 -5.20 15.68
CA GLU A 12 -8.58 -6.38 14.82
C GLU A 12 -7.29 -6.50 13.98
N TYR A 13 -6.47 -5.45 13.87
CA TYR A 13 -5.19 -5.53 13.17
C TYR A 13 -4.03 -6.11 14.00
N ALA A 14 -4.28 -6.48 15.26
CA ALA A 14 -3.31 -7.05 16.20
C ALA A 14 -3.15 -8.59 16.10
N GLY A 15 -3.60 -9.22 15.02
CA GLY A 15 -3.27 -10.61 14.72
C GLY A 15 -1.78 -10.80 14.38
N PRO A 16 -1.24 -12.03 14.38
CA PRO A 16 0.14 -12.29 13.98
C PRO A 16 0.31 -11.92 12.50
N ARG A 17 0.72 -10.67 12.26
CA ARG A 17 1.16 -10.18 10.95
C ARG A 17 2.35 -11.04 10.52
N ALA A 18 2.31 -11.52 9.28
CA ALA A 18 3.33 -12.39 8.70
C ALA A 18 4.73 -11.91 9.11
N ARG A 19 5.46 -12.74 9.87
CA ARG A 19 6.85 -12.44 10.20
C ARG A 19 7.62 -12.35 8.88
N PRO A 20 8.25 -11.22 8.55
CA PRO A 20 9.11 -11.18 7.38
C PRO A 20 10.25 -12.17 7.63
N SER A 21 10.27 -13.28 6.87
CA SER A 21 11.39 -14.21 6.91
C SER A 21 12.61 -13.47 6.40
N ALA A 22 13.74 -13.66 7.09
CA ALA A 22 15.01 -13.04 6.76
C ALA A 22 15.27 -13.12 5.24
N ARG A 23 15.30 -11.94 4.60
CA ARG A 23 15.63 -11.73 3.19
C ARG A 23 14.86 -12.65 2.21
N GLY A 24 13.60 -12.29 1.93
CA GLY A 24 12.93 -12.72 0.69
C GLY A 24 11.64 -13.52 0.82
N ALA A 25 10.84 -13.31 1.86
CA ALA A 25 9.55 -14.02 2.00
C ALA A 25 8.42 -13.51 1.08
N LEU A 26 8.56 -12.32 0.48
CA LEU A 26 7.51 -11.72 -0.34
C LEU A 26 8.15 -10.99 -1.53
N THR A 27 7.92 -11.50 -2.75
CA THR A 27 8.31 -10.83 -3.99
C THR A 27 7.09 -10.08 -4.53
N PRO A 28 6.94 -8.77 -4.27
CA PRO A 28 5.83 -8.02 -4.81
C PRO A 28 5.95 -7.95 -6.34
N VAL A 29 4.84 -8.19 -7.05
CA VAL A 29 4.74 -7.82 -8.46
C VAL A 29 4.60 -6.30 -8.51
N ILE A 30 5.60 -5.63 -9.08
CA ILE A 30 5.60 -4.18 -9.25
C ILE A 30 5.07 -3.86 -10.65
N ASP A 31 4.03 -3.04 -10.70
CA ASP A 31 3.44 -2.57 -11.96
C ASP A 31 4.26 -1.41 -12.54
N ARG A 32 4.52 -0.39 -11.71
CA ARG A 32 5.36 0.76 -12.06
C ARG A 32 5.94 1.44 -10.83
N VAL A 33 7.05 2.14 -11.04
CA VAL A 33 7.72 2.98 -10.05
C VAL A 33 7.62 4.45 -10.50
N TYR A 34 7.26 5.32 -9.58
CA TYR A 34 7.18 6.78 -9.78
C TYR A 34 8.07 7.48 -8.75
N PRO A 35 8.81 8.53 -9.10
CA PRO A 35 9.43 9.38 -8.09
C PRO A 35 8.37 10.21 -7.35
N LEU A 36 8.70 10.75 -6.17
CA LEU A 36 7.73 11.45 -5.30
C LEU A 36 7.12 12.67 -5.99
N GLU A 37 7.89 13.38 -6.81
CA GLU A 37 7.40 14.50 -7.63
C GLU A 37 6.29 14.09 -8.62
N GLU A 38 6.19 12.80 -8.96
CA GLU A 38 5.19 12.23 -9.87
C GLU A 38 4.06 11.49 -9.13
N ALA A 39 3.91 11.66 -7.81
CA ALA A 39 2.87 10.97 -7.03
C ALA A 39 1.44 11.19 -7.59
N ALA A 40 1.16 12.39 -8.12
CA ALA A 40 -0.13 12.67 -8.77
C ALA A 40 -0.35 11.84 -10.05
N ALA A 41 0.72 11.50 -10.78
CA ALA A 41 0.63 10.58 -11.92
C ALA A 41 0.40 9.13 -11.46
N ALA A 42 1.05 8.71 -10.37
CA ALA A 42 0.84 7.39 -9.76
C ALA A 42 -0.63 7.17 -9.33
N VAL A 43 -1.24 8.17 -8.69
CA VAL A 43 -2.65 8.12 -8.28
C VAL A 43 -3.59 8.05 -9.49
N ARG A 44 -3.39 8.90 -10.50
CA ARG A 44 -4.19 8.85 -11.73
C ARG A 44 -4.08 7.51 -12.45
N HIS A 45 -2.89 6.91 -12.48
CA HIS A 45 -2.67 5.57 -13.03
C HIS A 45 -3.44 4.50 -12.26
N LEU A 46 -3.43 4.55 -10.93
CA LEU A 46 -4.22 3.66 -10.07
C LEU A 46 -5.73 3.80 -10.34
N GLU A 47 -6.21 5.03 -10.47
CA GLU A 47 -7.62 5.35 -10.72
C GLU A 47 -8.10 4.94 -12.12
N SER A 48 -7.20 4.95 -13.12
CA SER A 48 -7.52 4.60 -14.51
C SER A 48 -7.85 3.11 -14.74
N GLY A 49 -7.61 2.25 -13.74
CA GLY A 49 -8.07 0.87 -13.71
C GLY A 49 -6.99 -0.16 -13.40
N HIS A 50 -7.34 -1.13 -12.54
CA HIS A 50 -6.60 -2.32 -12.07
C HIS A 50 -5.13 -2.43 -12.54
N PRO A 51 -4.21 -1.64 -11.96
CA PRO A 51 -2.78 -1.89 -12.16
C PRO A 51 -2.47 -3.35 -11.79
N ARG A 52 -1.62 -4.02 -12.57
CA ARG A 52 -1.42 -5.48 -12.48
C ARG A 52 -0.49 -5.86 -11.32
N GLY A 53 -0.35 -4.99 -10.33
CA GLY A 53 0.61 -5.09 -9.25
C GLY A 53 0.64 -3.84 -8.38
N LYS A 54 1.66 -3.75 -7.54
CA LYS A 54 1.87 -2.60 -6.67
C LYS A 54 2.51 -1.45 -7.45
N LEU A 55 2.02 -0.24 -7.21
CA LEU A 55 2.74 0.98 -7.57
C LEU A 55 3.69 1.35 -6.43
N VAL A 56 4.91 1.72 -6.77
CA VAL A 56 5.93 2.14 -5.81
C VAL A 56 6.22 3.62 -6.04
N VAL A 57 6.25 4.40 -4.96
CA VAL A 57 6.73 5.78 -4.97
C VAL A 57 8.09 5.83 -4.30
N THR A 58 9.08 6.42 -4.96
CA THR A 58 10.45 6.58 -4.43
C THR A 58 10.70 8.01 -3.97
N ILE A 59 11.60 8.17 -3.00
CA ILE A 59 12.04 9.46 -2.46
C ILE A 59 13.44 9.83 -2.96
#